data_AF-A0A7Y0A594-F1
#
_entry.id   AF-A0A7Y0A594-F1
#
_cell.length_a   1.000
_cell.length_b   1.000
_cell.length_c   1.000
_cell.angle_alpha   90.00
_cell.angle_beta   90.00
_cell.angle_gamma   90.00
#
_symmetry.space_group_name_H-M   'P 1'
#
loop_
_entity.id
_entity.type
_entity.pdbx_description
1 polymer ?
#
loop_
_entity_poly.entity_id
_entity_poly.type
_entity_poly.pdbx_seq_one_letter_code
_entity_poly.pdbx_strand_id
1 'polypeptide(L)'
;MSIKRNKKRNSVNTLYDSYTSTEELFDFKKGYKLTKGIVDVSSEEDCDWLLELILEEQSKLNCDVQNWHLKRIEGNLFMLYCTDQNGVVLTEVNDLSIRFYFDDLFLLVKNNLLCLPIESKMYA
;
A
#
# COMPACT_ATOMS: atom_id res chain seq x y z
N MET A 1 25.49 28.77 0.32
CA MET A 1 24.93 27.71 -0.54
C MET A 1 24.49 26.57 0.35
N SER A 2 23.19 26.42 0.59
CA SER A 2 22.66 25.32 1.41
C SER A 2 22.64 24.05 0.57
N ILE A 3 23.47 23.08 0.94
CA ILE A 3 23.47 21.75 0.36
C ILE A 3 22.11 21.12 0.71
N LYS A 4 21.19 21.05 -0.25
CA LYS A 4 19.98 20.24 -0.14
C LYS A 4 20.44 18.78 -0.04
N ARG A 5 20.58 18.27 1.20
CA ARG A 5 20.70 16.84 1.44
C ARG A 5 19.44 16.20 0.88
N ASN A 6 19.55 15.46 -0.22
CA ASN A 6 18.47 14.59 -0.66
C ASN A 6 18.17 13.65 0.51
N LYS A 7 17.05 13.85 1.20
CA LYS A 7 16.56 12.93 2.22
C LYS A 7 16.44 11.58 1.53
N LYS A 8 17.14 10.56 2.03
CA LYS A 8 17.00 9.20 1.52
C LYS A 8 15.55 8.80 1.76
N ARG A 9 14.81 8.50 0.69
CA ARG A 9 13.43 8.04 0.72
C ARG A 9 13.30 6.86 1.67
N ASN A 10 12.43 6.98 2.67
CA ASN A 10 12.15 5.91 3.63
C ASN A 10 10.86 5.18 3.24
N SER A 11 10.96 4.05 2.54
CA SER A 11 9.81 3.27 2.07
C SER A 11 9.53 2.10 3.00
N VAL A 12 8.26 1.83 3.31
CA VAL A 12 7.85 0.62 4.05
C VAL A 12 8.33 -0.61 3.29
N ASN A 13 8.17 -0.64 1.97
CA ASN A 13 8.49 -1.83 1.19
C ASN A 13 9.96 -2.23 1.35
N THR A 14 10.88 -1.26 1.48
CA THR A 14 12.30 -1.57 1.74
C THR A 14 12.54 -2.26 3.09
N LEU A 15 11.72 -1.98 4.10
CA LEU A 15 11.82 -2.62 5.42
C LEU A 15 11.20 -4.02 5.41
N TYR A 16 10.12 -4.21 4.64
CA TYR A 16 9.35 -5.45 4.56
C TYR A 16 9.65 -6.27 3.28
N ASP A 17 10.79 -6.05 2.62
CA ASP A 17 11.19 -6.82 1.44
C ASP A 17 11.58 -8.28 1.78
N SER A 18 11.70 -8.63 3.07
CA SER A 18 12.00 -10.00 3.53
C SER A 18 10.82 -10.96 3.45
N TYR A 19 9.61 -10.50 3.12
CA TYR A 19 8.41 -11.33 2.99
C TYR A 19 8.41 -12.10 1.66
N THR A 20 9.42 -12.95 1.48
CA THR A 20 9.64 -13.70 0.23
C THR A 20 9.12 -15.14 0.25
N SER A 21 8.33 -15.58 1.25
CA SER A 21 8.03 -17.02 1.37
C SER A 21 6.78 -17.48 2.14
N THR A 22 5.91 -16.62 2.66
CA THR A 22 4.78 -17.11 3.47
C THR A 22 3.51 -17.23 2.63
N GLU A 23 3.09 -18.49 2.36
CA GLU A 23 1.80 -18.85 1.72
C GLU A 23 0.59 -18.61 2.64
N GLU A 24 0.81 -18.08 3.85
CA GLU A 24 -0.24 -17.86 4.81
C GLU A 24 -1.07 -16.63 4.42
N LEU A 25 -2.37 -16.87 4.26
CA LEU A 25 -3.36 -15.84 3.98
C LEU A 25 -4.28 -15.67 5.18
N PHE A 26 -4.53 -14.41 5.52
CA PHE A 26 -5.38 -14.03 6.65
C PHE A 26 -6.69 -13.46 6.12
N ASP A 27 -7.81 -13.94 6.67
CA ASP A 27 -9.13 -13.43 6.28
C ASP A 27 -9.32 -11.98 6.74
N PHE A 28 -9.92 -11.18 5.87
CA PHE A 28 -10.21 -9.78 6.09
C PHE A 28 -11.63 -9.42 5.65
N LYS A 29 -12.03 -8.18 5.91
CA LYS A 29 -13.40 -7.68 5.68
C LYS A 29 -13.84 -7.89 4.23
N LYS A 30 -15.15 -8.09 4.02
CA LYS A 30 -15.79 -8.21 2.69
C LYS A 30 -15.24 -9.35 1.81
N GLY A 31 -14.70 -10.41 2.41
CA GLY A 31 -14.16 -11.55 1.67
C GLY A 31 -12.77 -11.31 1.07
N TYR A 32 -12.10 -10.24 1.49
CA TYR A 32 -10.71 -10.00 1.14
C TYR A 32 -9.78 -10.84 2.00
N LYS A 33 -8.57 -11.09 1.51
CA LYS A 33 -7.49 -11.76 2.21
C LYS A 33 -6.26 -10.86 2.23
N LEU A 34 -5.46 -10.99 3.28
CA LEU A 34 -4.18 -10.29 3.44
C LEU A 34 -3.06 -11.31 3.42
N THR A 35 -1.95 -10.96 2.80
CA THR A 35 -0.68 -11.67 3.03
C THR A 35 -0.09 -11.30 4.38
N LYS A 36 0.82 -12.12 4.88
CA LYS A 36 1.52 -11.85 6.14
C LYS A 36 2.23 -10.50 6.14
N GLY A 37 2.85 -10.11 5.03
CA GLY A 37 3.52 -8.81 4.91
C GLY A 37 2.56 -7.64 5.14
N ILE A 38 1.33 -7.71 4.63
CA ILE A 38 0.32 -6.67 4.86
C ILE A 38 -0.18 -6.66 6.30
N VAL A 39 -0.40 -7.83 6.91
CA VAL A 39 -0.81 -7.92 8.32
C VAL A 39 0.24 -7.31 9.24
N ASP A 40 1.50 -7.66 9.02
CA ASP A 40 2.61 -7.17 9.85
C ASP A 40 2.81 -5.66 9.61
N VAL A 41 2.76 -5.18 8.37
CA VAL A 41 2.79 -3.72 8.08
C VAL A 41 1.64 -2.98 8.75
N SER A 42 0.42 -3.50 8.67
CA SER A 42 -0.74 -2.79 9.19
C SER A 42 -0.74 -2.71 10.72
N SER A 43 -0.27 -3.77 11.38
CA SER A 43 -0.16 -3.86 12.84
C SER A 43 1.05 -3.12 13.40
N GLU A 44 2.23 -3.25 12.79
CA GLU A 44 3.47 -2.66 13.33
C GLU A 44 3.56 -1.15 13.02
N GLU A 45 2.95 -0.71 11.91
CA GLU A 45 2.95 0.70 11.49
C GLU A 45 1.64 1.43 11.77
N ASP A 46 0.74 0.81 12.53
CA ASP A 46 -0.59 1.33 12.91
C ASP A 46 -1.38 1.89 11.71
N CYS A 47 -1.35 1.18 10.57
CA CYS A 47 -1.92 1.66 9.31
C CYS A 47 -3.12 0.85 8.78
N ASP A 48 -3.86 0.17 9.66
CA ASP A 48 -5.10 -0.54 9.31
C ASP A 48 -6.13 0.34 8.58
N TRP A 49 -6.16 1.64 8.91
CA TRP A 49 -7.02 2.64 8.26
C TRP A 49 -6.80 2.70 6.73
N LEU A 50 -5.59 2.40 6.25
CA LEU A 50 -5.27 2.39 4.83
C LEU A 50 -6.02 1.24 4.13
N LEU A 51 -6.06 0.06 4.76
CA LEU A 51 -6.75 -1.11 4.22
C LEU A 51 -8.26 -0.86 4.14
N GLU A 52 -8.83 -0.20 5.15
CA GLU A 52 -10.25 0.20 5.12
C GLU A 52 -10.54 1.19 3.99
N LEU A 53 -9.71 2.23 3.84
CA LEU A 53 -9.84 3.22 2.78
C LEU A 53 -9.78 2.57 1.39
N ILE A 54 -8.87 1.62 1.19
CA ILE A 54 -8.79 0.84 -0.06
C ILE A 54 -10.08 0.07 -0.31
N LEU A 55 -10.65 -0.59 0.71
CA LEU A 55 -11.91 -1.35 0.61
C LEU A 55 -13.13 -0.48 0.31
N GLU A 56 -13.12 0.79 0.71
CA GLU A 56 -14.18 1.75 0.38
C GLU A 56 -14.13 2.13 -1.11
N GLU A 57 -12.92 2.31 -1.64
CA GLU A 57 -12.70 2.65 -3.04
C GLU A 57 -12.96 1.48 -4.00
N GLN A 58 -12.88 0.22 -3.55
CA GLN A 58 -13.08 -0.97 -4.41
C GLN A 58 -14.38 -0.94 -5.22
N SER A 59 -15.46 -0.39 -4.66
CA SER A 59 -16.76 -0.30 -5.34
C SER A 59 -16.75 0.58 -6.59
N LYS A 60 -15.76 1.47 -6.72
CA LYS A 60 -15.61 2.42 -7.83
C LYS A 60 -14.61 1.93 -8.89
N LEU A 61 -13.87 0.86 -8.59
CA LEU A 61 -12.78 0.35 -9.41
C LEU A 61 -13.23 -0.90 -10.16
N ASN A 62 -12.92 -0.96 -11.46
CA ASN A 62 -13.30 -2.08 -12.32
C ASN A 62 -12.08 -2.67 -13.03
N CYS A 63 -11.12 -3.15 -12.24
CA CYS A 63 -9.94 -3.85 -12.76
C CYS A 63 -9.47 -4.94 -11.79
N ASP A 64 -8.92 -6.01 -12.36
CA ASP A 64 -8.51 -7.20 -11.63
C ASP A 64 -7.25 -6.98 -10.79
N VAL A 65 -6.36 -6.09 -11.27
CA VAL A 65 -5.09 -5.74 -10.62
C VAL A 65 -5.03 -4.24 -10.41
N GLN A 66 -4.76 -3.86 -9.17
CA GLN A 66 -4.68 -2.48 -8.71
C GLN A 66 -3.37 -2.27 -7.95
N ASN A 67 -2.62 -1.25 -8.34
CA ASN A 67 -1.39 -0.84 -7.68
C ASN A 67 -1.68 0.40 -6.86
N TRP A 68 -1.58 0.28 -5.55
CA TRP A 68 -1.82 1.38 -4.61
C TRP A 68 -0.51 1.93 -4.09
N HIS A 69 -0.43 3.25 -4.01
CA HIS A 69 0.73 3.95 -3.48
C HIS A 69 0.30 5.07 -2.56
N LEU A 70 0.57 4.89 -1.27
CA LEU A 70 0.50 5.95 -0.28
C LEU A 70 1.84 6.70 -0.32
N LYS A 71 1.82 8.01 -0.54
CA LYS A 71 3.01 8.84 -0.70
C LYS A 71 2.91 10.11 0.14
N ARG A 72 3.97 10.41 0.89
CA ARG A 72 4.10 11.67 1.63
C ARG A 72 4.33 12.83 0.66
N ILE A 73 3.51 13.86 0.80
CA ILE A 73 3.67 15.13 0.10
C ILE A 73 4.57 16.05 0.93
N GLU A 74 4.17 16.37 2.16
CA GLU A 74 4.93 17.21 3.08
C GLU A 74 4.45 17.01 4.53
N GLY A 75 5.37 16.97 5.50
CA GLY A 75 4.98 16.81 6.91
C GLY A 75 4.09 15.58 7.09
N ASN A 76 2.89 15.75 7.64
CA ASN A 76 1.89 14.69 7.81
C ASN A 76 0.87 14.61 6.66
N LEU A 77 1.10 15.31 5.56
CA LEU A 77 0.24 15.32 4.39
C LEU A 77 0.64 14.22 3.42
N PHE A 78 -0.33 13.40 3.03
CA PHE A 78 -0.16 12.27 2.14
C PHE A 78 -1.18 12.31 1.01
N MET A 79 -0.83 11.60 -0.05
CA MET A 79 -1.69 11.29 -1.17
C MET A 79 -1.70 9.77 -1.33
N LEU A 80 -2.88 9.19 -1.48
CA LEU A 80 -3.06 7.81 -1.87
C LEU A 80 -3.53 7.79 -3.31
N TYR A 81 -2.90 7.02 -4.17
CA TYR A 81 -3.39 6.83 -5.52
C TYR A 81 -3.33 5.37 -5.93
N CYS A 82 -4.24 5.02 -6.84
CA CYS A 82 -4.36 3.69 -7.40
C CYS A 82 -4.13 3.77 -8.91
N THR A 83 -3.32 2.86 -9.46
CA THR A 83 -3.19 2.66 -10.89
C THR A 83 -3.57 1.25 -11.30
N ASP A 84 -3.92 1.06 -12.57
CA ASP A 84 -4.01 -0.28 -13.16
C ASP A 84 -2.60 -0.87 -13.40
N GLN A 85 -2.56 -2.04 -14.03
CA GLN A 85 -1.33 -2.73 -14.46
C GLN A 85 -0.53 -1.99 -15.55
N ASN A 86 -1.15 -1.05 -16.27
CA ASN A 86 -0.51 -0.24 -17.31
C ASN A 86 -0.02 1.10 -16.78
N GLY A 87 -0.26 1.41 -15.49
CA GLY A 87 0.09 2.69 -14.87
C GLY A 87 -0.94 3.80 -15.11
N VAL A 88 -2.13 3.46 -15.61
CA VAL A 88 -3.25 4.43 -15.73
C VAL A 88 -3.82 4.67 -14.34
N VAL A 89 -3.88 5.92 -13.92
CA VAL A 89 -4.50 6.31 -12.63
C VAL A 89 -5.99 6.03 -12.68
N LEU A 90 -6.49 5.31 -11.67
CA LEU A 90 -7.90 4.94 -11.52
C LEU A 90 -8.61 5.81 -10.49
N THR A 91 -7.94 6.10 -9.37
CA THR A 91 -8.45 6.98 -8.32
C THR A 91 -7.28 7.61 -7.55
N GLU A 92 -7.55 8.78 -6.97
CA GLU A 92 -6.63 9.52 -6.10
C GLU A 92 -7.41 10.07 -4.91
N VAL A 93 -6.83 9.92 -3.72
CA VAL A 93 -7.28 10.53 -2.48
C VAL A 93 -6.18 11.46 -2.01
N ASN A 94 -6.45 12.75 -2.15
CA ASN A 94 -5.52 13.82 -1.82
C ASN A 94 -5.73 14.32 -0.38
N ASP A 95 -4.76 15.09 0.10
CA ASP A 95 -4.82 15.83 1.36
C ASP A 95 -5.08 14.97 2.62
N LEU A 96 -4.57 13.74 2.64
CA LEU A 96 -4.65 12.84 3.79
C LEU A 96 -3.71 13.33 4.91
N SER A 97 -4.28 13.86 5.99
CA SER A 97 -3.51 14.28 7.16
C SER A 97 -3.39 13.12 8.16
N ILE A 98 -2.27 12.39 8.07
CA ILE A 98 -2.03 11.15 8.82
C ILE A 98 -0.68 11.16 9.52
N ARG A 99 -0.60 10.50 10.68
CA ARG A 99 0.67 10.25 11.36
C ARG A 99 1.21 8.90 10.90
N PHE A 100 2.08 8.95 9.90
CA PHE A 100 2.74 7.77 9.36
C PHE A 100 4.24 8.04 9.32
N TYR A 101 5.08 7.07 9.72
CA TYR A 101 6.53 7.28 9.84
C TYR A 101 7.25 7.29 8.49
N PHE A 102 6.80 6.46 7.54
CA PHE A 102 7.45 6.29 6.24
C PHE A 102 7.07 7.38 5.25
N ASP A 103 7.92 7.59 4.26
CA ASP A 103 7.64 8.49 3.15
C ASP A 103 6.67 7.85 2.14
N ASP A 104 6.56 6.53 2.10
CA ASP A 104 5.62 5.83 1.23
C ASP A 104 5.41 4.35 1.58
N LEU A 105 4.31 3.81 1.04
CA LEU A 105 3.94 2.40 1.06
C LEU A 105 3.27 2.04 -0.28
N PHE A 106 3.78 1.00 -0.92
CA PHE A 106 3.14 0.33 -2.05
C PHE A 106 2.47 -0.96 -1.61
N LEU A 107 1.30 -1.21 -2.15
CA LEU A 107 0.54 -2.44 -1.97
C LEU A 107 -0.25 -2.75 -3.25
N LEU A 108 -0.62 -4.00 -3.40
CA LEU A 108 -1.30 -4.50 -4.59
C LEU A 108 -2.61 -5.15 -4.18
N VAL A 109 -3.68 -4.87 -4.91
CA VAL A 109 -4.94 -5.61 -4.82
C VAL A 109 -5.10 -6.42 -6.09
N LYS A 110 -5.19 -7.75 -5.95
CA LYS A 110 -5.46 -8.68 -7.05
C LYS A 110 -6.69 -9.49 -6.70
N ASN A 111 -7.78 -9.29 -7.44
CA ASN A 111 -9.10 -9.82 -7.10
C ASN A 111 -9.49 -9.42 -5.66
N ASN A 112 -9.46 -10.37 -4.72
CA ASN A 112 -9.76 -10.16 -3.30
C ASN A 112 -8.52 -10.29 -2.40
N LEU A 113 -7.31 -10.29 -2.95
CA LEU A 113 -6.07 -10.40 -2.18
C LEU A 113 -5.37 -9.05 -2.10
N LEU A 114 -5.04 -8.60 -0.89
CA LEU A 114 -4.12 -7.49 -0.64
C LEU A 114 -2.75 -8.08 -0.30
N CYS A 115 -1.72 -7.62 -1.01
CA CYS A 115 -0.36 -8.08 -0.79
C CYS A 115 0.69 -6.99 -1.00
N LEU A 116 1.88 -7.20 -0.44
CA LEU A 116 3.04 -6.38 -0.82
C LEU A 116 3.46 -6.73 -2.26
N PRO A 117 4.03 -5.77 -3.02
CA PRO A 117 4.51 -6.04 -4.38
C PRO A 117 5.49 -7.22 -4.46
N ILE A 118 6.32 -7.42 -3.42
CA ILE A 118 7.27 -8.54 -3.36
C ILE A 118 6.57 -9.90 -3.24
N GLU A 119 5.41 -9.95 -2.59
CA GLU A 119 4.59 -11.16 -2.39
C GLU A 119 3.73 -11.49 -3.61
N SER A 120 3.46 -10.51 -4.50
CA SER A 120 2.57 -10.67 -5.66
C SER A 120 2.94 -11.85 -6.58
N LYS A 121 4.24 -12.17 -6.71
CA LYS A 121 4.74 -13.26 -7.56
C LYS A 121 4.38 -14.66 -7.03
N MET A 122 4.04 -14.78 -5.76
CA MET A 122 3.68 -16.08 -5.15
C MET A 122 2.23 -16.46 -5.43
N TYR A 123 1.38 -15.48 -5.71
CA TYR A 123 -0.06 -15.66 -5.90
C TYR A 123 -0.45 -15.36 -7.36
N ALA A 124 0.45 -15.70 -8.29
CA ALA A 124 0.35 -15.46 -9.73
C ALA A 124 -0.73 -16.34 -10.39
#